data_AF-A0AAX3BE31-F1
#
_entry.id   AF-A0AAX3BE31-F1
#
_cell.length_a   1.000
_cell.length_b   1.000
_cell.length_c   1.000
_cell.angle_alpha   90.00
_cell.angle_beta   90.00
_cell.angle_gamma   90.00
#
_symmetry.space_group_name_H-M   'P 1'
#
loop_
_entity.id
_entity.type
_entity.pdbx_description
1 polymer ?
#
loop_
_entity_poly.entity_id
_entity_poly.type
_entity_poly.pdbx_seq_one_letter_code
_entity_poly.pdbx_strand_id
1 'polypeptide(L)' 'MLWCFLSRDRVENESIYVAIGITPEGRREILGYHCPGGMESAYNWREILQI' A
#
# COMPACT_ATOMS: atom_id res chain seq x y z
N MET A 1 15.36 -10.44 -3.16
CA MET A 1 15.36 -9.47 -2.05
C MET A 1 14.98 -8.12 -2.63
N LEU A 2 13.75 -7.66 -2.41
CA LEU A 2 13.27 -6.37 -2.92
C LEU A 2 13.48 -5.33 -1.82
N TRP A 3 14.27 -4.30 -2.12
CA TRP A 3 14.50 -3.15 -1.24
C TRP A 3 13.65 -1.98 -1.75
N CYS A 4 12.79 -1.43 -0.91
CA CYS A 4 12.04 -0.22 -1.19
C CYS A 4 12.63 0.92 -0.34
N PHE A 5 13.35 1.83 -0.97
CA PHE A 5 13.88 3.03 -0.30
C PHE A 5 12.85 4.16 -0.42
N LEU A 6 12.21 4.52 0.68
CA LEU A 6 11.35 5.71 0.80
C LEU A 6 12.14 6.81 1.52
N SER A 7 12.59 7.83 0.77
CA SER A 7 13.13 9.06 1.37
C SER A 7 11.98 10.04 1.61
N ARG A 8 11.74 10.43 2.87
CA ARG A 8 10.67 11.36 3.25
C ARG A 8 11.19 12.47 4.16
N ASP A 9 10.76 13.71 3.89
CA ASP A 9 11.15 14.92 4.63
C ASP A 9 10.38 15.10 5.96
N ARG A 10 9.26 14.40 6.15
CA ARG A 10 8.52 14.32 7.42
C ARG A 10 8.31 12.87 7.82
N VAL A 11 8.63 12.55 9.07
CA VAL A 11 8.36 11.25 9.69
C VAL A 11 7.18 11.43 10.65
N GLU A 12 5.98 11.51 10.10
CA GLU A 12 4.76 11.27 10.87
C GLU A 12 4.57 9.73 11.00
N ASN A 13 3.80 9.26 11.99
CA ASN A 13 3.45 7.83 12.09
C ASN A 13 2.53 7.44 10.92
N GLU A 14 3.14 7.01 9.81
CA GLU A 14 2.43 6.73 8.56
C GLU A 14 2.27 5.21 8.34
N SER A 15 1.05 4.81 7.96
CA SER A 15 0.74 3.43 7.59
C SER A 15 1.09 3.16 6.12
N ILE A 16 1.58 1.95 5.87
CA ILE A 16 1.74 1.40 4.52
C ILE A 16 0.66 0.32 4.34
N TYR A 17 -0.17 0.48 3.32
CA TYR A 17 -1.17 -0.51 2.92
C TYR A 17 -0.58 -1.36 1.81
N VAL A 18 -0.68 -2.69 1.95
CA VAL A 18 -0.23 -3.65 0.93
C VAL A 18 -1.42 -4.48 0.49
N ALA A 19 -1.72 -4.46 -0.80
CA ALA A 19 -2.77 -5.29 -1.40
C ALA A 19 -2.16 -6.64 -1.81
N ILE A 20 -2.75 -7.73 -1.32
CA ILE A 20 -2.30 -9.09 -1.61
C ILE A 20 -3.43 -9.85 -2.29
N GLY A 21 -3.13 -10.39 -3.47
CA GLY A 21 -4.03 -11.21 -4.26
C GLY A 21 -3.69 -12.69 -4.17
N ILE A 22 -4.68 -13.52 -4.51
CA ILE A 22 -4.48 -14.94 -4.79
C ILE A 22 -4.86 -15.18 -6.25
N THR A 23 -3.93 -15.70 -7.05
CA THR A 23 -4.19 -16.05 -8.45
C THR A 23 -5.16 -17.23 -8.54
N PRO A 24 -5.82 -17.46 -9.68
CA PRO A 24 -6.69 -18.64 -9.86
C PRO A 24 -5.98 -19.98 -9.59
N GLU A 25 -4.67 -20.03 -9.77
CA GLU A 25 -3.82 -21.20 -9.50
C GLU A 25 -3.38 -21.31 -8.03
N GLY A 26 -3.84 -20.40 -7.16
CA GLY A 26 -3.60 -20.44 -5.72
C GLY A 26 -2.28 -19.79 -5.27
N ARG A 27 -1.58 -19.06 -6.14
CA ARG A 27 -0.37 -18.32 -5.73
C ARG A 27 -0.72 -16.99 -5.09
N ARG A 28 0.03 -16.60 -4.06
CA ARG A 28 -0.05 -15.27 -3.45
C ARG A 28 0.87 -14.30 -4.18
N GLU A 29 0.37 -13.11 -4.47
CA GLU A 29 1.14 -12.04 -5.09
C GLU A 29 0.81 -10.67 -4.49
N ILE A 30 1.78 -9.76 -4.51
CA ILE A 30 1.57 -8.36 -4.14
C ILE A 30 0.99 -7.66 -5.37
N LEU A 31 -0.25 -7.17 -5.24
CA LEU A 31 -0.94 -6.45 -6.30
C LEU A 31 -0.50 -4.97 -6.34
N GLY A 32 -0.13 -4.42 -5.20
CA GLY A 32 0.35 -3.05 -5.08
C GLY A 32 0.55 -2.64 -3.62
N TYR A 33 1.13 -1.45 -3.44
CA TYR A 33 1.24 -0.81 -2.13
C TYR A 33 0.80 0.64 -2.24
N HIS A 34 0.24 1.17 -1.17
CA HIS A 34 -0.20 2.55 -1.08
C HIS A 34 0.26 3.13 0.26
N CYS A 35 0.84 4.33 0.20
CA CYS A 35 1.22 5.06 1.39
C CYS A 35 0.58 6.45 1.32
N PRO A 36 -0.58 6.64 1.96
CA PRO A 36 -1.36 7.86 1.78
C PRO A 36 -0.71 9.08 2.43
N GLY A 37 0.17 8.89 3.42
CA GLY A 37 0.73 9.96 4.22
C GLY A 37 -0.33 10.59 5.15
N GLY A 38 -0.09 10.58 6.46
CA GLY A 38 -1.01 11.18 7.43
C GLY A 38 -2.17 10.28 7.88
N MET A 39 -3.30 10.92 8.25
CA MET A 39 -4.40 10.31 9.03
C MET A 39 -5.33 9.45 8.15
N GLU A 40 -5.81 8.34 8.71
CA GLU A 40 -6.70 7.40 8.02
C GLU A 40 -8.01 8.07 7.56
N SER A 41 -8.43 7.82 6.31
CA SER A 41 -9.68 8.35 5.76
C SER A 41 -10.34 7.35 4.79
N ALA A 42 -11.67 7.40 4.71
CA ALA A 42 -12.45 6.63 3.73
C ALA A 42 -12.15 7.05 2.27
N TYR A 43 -11.66 8.27 2.07
CA TYR A 43 -11.25 8.76 0.76
C TYR A 43 -10.01 8.01 0.24
N ASN A 44 -9.04 7.73 1.12
CA ASN A 44 -7.83 6.98 0.76
C ASN A 44 -8.19 5.56 0.30
N TRP A 45 -9.18 4.92 0.93
CA TRP A 45 -9.68 3.61 0.50
C TRP A 45 -10.29 3.62 -0.90
N ARG A 46 -10.94 4.72 -1.29
CA ARG A 46 -11.47 4.87 -2.64
C ARG A 46 -10.35 4.89 -3.67
N GLU A 47 -9.24 5.58 -3.40
CA GLU A 47 -8.06 5.58 -4.28
C GLU A 47 -7.40 4.21 -4.35
N ILE A 48 -7.31 3.48 -3.23
CA ILE A 48 -6.74 2.12 -3.16
C ILE A 48 -7.58 1.09 -3.94
N LEU A 49 -8.90 1.26 -4.01
CA LEU A 49 -9.80 0.30 -4.65
C LEU A 49 -10.14 0.65 -6.11
N GLN A 50 -9.70 1.80 -6.60
CA GLN A 50 -9.83 2.21 -8.00
C GLN A 50 -8.63 1.81 -8.86
N ILE A 51 -7.69 1.03 -8.30
CA ILE A 51 -6.51 0.49 -9.01
C ILE A 51 -6.94 -0.59 -10.01
#